data_AF-A0A6F8XVM8-F1
#
_entry.id   AF-A0A6F8XVM8-F1
#
_cell.length_a   1.000
_cell.length_b   1.000
_cell.length_c   1.000
_cell.angle_alpha   90.00
_cell.angle_beta   90.00
_cell.angle_gamma   90.00
#
_symmetry.space_group_name_H-M   'P 1'
#
loop_
_entity.id
_entity.type
_entity.pdbx_description
1 polymer ?
#
loop_
_entity_poly.entity_id
_entity_poly.type
_entity_poly.pdbx_seq_one_letter_code
_entity_poly.pdbx_strand_id
1 'polypeptide(L)'
;MLPGRGQPAAGRLRRAGARRRGQRGDRRGGATERARPARPGRLHVVGHHLHLHAPADPADEALVWLDGARLDNVTELLAPHRTTRGGRGNNDITGLLAARAVAALLTGATEETHLPGVAGLPGGYPVRTTAGEVALRLPLGVDVDQAVDANRRWAMRDGALVEDGQVRFGPAVTGALAPLLPAYADGFAAGSVTEATAAFHALRERLRSQAAS
;
A
#
# COMPACT_ATOMS: atom_id res chain seq x y z
N MET A 1 14.22 36.90 -44.80
CA MET A 1 12.86 36.99 -45.36
C MET A 1 11.90 36.36 -44.34
N LEU A 2 11.27 37.19 -43.50
CA LEU A 2 10.08 36.87 -42.69
C LEU A 2 8.85 37.43 -43.43
N PRO A 3 7.57 37.16 -43.07
CA PRO A 3 7.04 36.31 -41.99
C PRO A 3 5.85 35.41 -42.41
N GLY A 4 5.41 34.51 -41.51
CA GLY A 4 4.11 33.84 -41.59
C GLY A 4 3.54 33.57 -40.20
N ARG A 5 2.71 34.50 -39.71
CA ARG A 5 2.00 34.48 -38.42
C ARG A 5 0.82 33.52 -38.45
N GLY A 6 0.54 32.85 -37.33
CA GLY A 6 -0.69 32.10 -37.12
C GLY A 6 -0.89 31.68 -35.67
N GLN A 7 -1.24 32.62 -34.79
CA GLN A 7 -1.98 32.30 -33.56
C GLN A 7 -3.47 32.16 -33.91
N PRO A 8 -4.20 31.33 -33.15
CA PRO A 8 -5.51 31.79 -32.73
C PRO A 8 -5.79 31.61 -31.22
N ALA A 9 -6.32 32.70 -30.68
CA ALA A 9 -7.47 32.78 -29.78
C ALA A 9 -7.37 32.23 -28.35
N ALA A 10 -7.06 33.16 -27.45
CA ALA A 10 -7.48 33.15 -26.05
C ALA A 10 -9.01 33.05 -25.93
N GLY A 11 -9.49 31.95 -25.37
CA GLY A 11 -10.89 31.74 -24.99
C GLY A 11 -11.21 32.43 -23.66
N ARG A 12 -12.14 33.39 -23.70
CA ARG A 12 -12.62 34.19 -22.56
C ARG A 12 -13.34 33.34 -21.51
N LEU A 13 -12.83 33.32 -20.28
CA LEU A 13 -13.59 32.95 -19.08
C LEU A 13 -14.66 34.02 -18.81
N ARG A 14 -15.94 33.67 -19.02
CA ARG A 14 -17.07 34.48 -18.56
C ARG A 14 -17.35 34.17 -17.09
N ARG A 15 -17.26 35.20 -16.25
CA ARG A 15 -17.82 35.23 -14.89
C ARG A 15 -19.34 35.41 -14.97
N ALA A 16 -20.08 34.50 -14.34
CA ALA A 16 -21.41 34.73 -13.79
C ALA A 16 -21.30 34.31 -12.31
N GLY A 17 -21.64 35.11 -11.32
CA GLY A 17 -22.77 36.03 -11.23
C GLY A 17 -23.55 35.58 -10.00
N ALA A 18 -23.23 36.17 -8.85
CA ALA A 18 -23.82 35.88 -7.56
C ALA A 18 -25.35 36.05 -7.58
N ARG A 19 -26.07 35.12 -6.94
CA ARG A 19 -27.44 35.36 -6.46
C ARG A 19 -27.59 34.85 -5.04
N ARG A 20 -27.79 35.80 -4.12
CA ARG A 20 -28.29 35.60 -2.76
C ARG A 20 -29.81 35.42 -2.81
N ARG A 21 -30.33 34.46 -2.05
CA ARG A 21 -31.68 34.31 -1.44
C ARG A 21 -31.58 33.03 -0.60
N GLY A 22 -32.02 32.87 0.62
CA GLY A 22 -32.72 33.68 1.61
C GLY A 22 -32.89 32.73 2.81
N GLN A 23 -32.79 33.27 4.02
CA GLN A 23 -32.98 32.51 5.27
C GLN A 23 -34.39 31.91 5.34
N ARG A 24 -34.51 30.66 5.79
CA ARG A 24 -35.60 30.18 6.64
C ARG A 24 -35.07 29.04 7.49
N GLY A 25 -35.20 29.19 8.81
CA GLY A 25 -34.71 28.23 9.79
C GLY A 25 -35.56 26.98 9.84
N ASP A 26 -34.92 25.89 10.25
CA ASP A 26 -35.59 24.79 10.91
C ASP A 26 -34.73 24.34 12.09
N ARG A 27 -35.29 24.47 13.29
CA ARG A 27 -34.74 23.95 14.53
C ARG A 27 -35.33 22.56 14.72
N ARG A 28 -34.54 21.50 14.51
CA ARG A 28 -34.86 20.17 15.05
C ARG A 28 -33.60 19.45 15.53
N GLY A 29 -33.61 19.19 16.84
CA GLY A 29 -33.20 17.94 17.48
C GLY A 29 -31.83 17.37 17.11
N GLY A 30 -30.89 17.48 18.05
CA GLY A 30 -29.61 16.80 18.01
C GLY A 30 -29.75 15.28 17.89
N ALA A 31 -29.47 14.78 16.71
CA ALA A 31 -28.78 13.51 16.58
C ALA A 31 -27.29 13.82 16.75
N THR A 32 -26.62 13.13 17.66
CA THR A 32 -25.16 13.10 17.72
C THR A 32 -24.65 12.74 16.33
N GLU A 33 -24.06 13.73 15.66
CA GLU A 33 -23.37 13.57 14.40
C GLU A 33 -22.25 12.56 14.64
N ARG A 34 -22.53 11.28 14.36
CA ARG A 34 -21.48 10.26 14.29
C ARG A 34 -20.44 10.84 13.36
N ALA A 35 -19.23 11.04 13.89
CA ALA A 35 -18.11 11.59 13.16
C ALA A 35 -18.08 10.97 11.76
N ARG A 36 -18.35 11.81 10.76
CA ARG A 36 -18.28 11.41 9.36
C ARG A 36 -16.88 10.82 9.16
N PRO A 37 -16.73 9.57 8.67
CA PRO A 37 -15.41 8.96 8.54
C PRO A 37 -14.52 9.91 7.75
N ALA A 38 -13.31 10.14 8.28
CA ALA A 38 -12.31 11.01 7.65
C ALA A 38 -12.22 10.69 6.17
N ARG A 39 -12.28 11.71 5.31
CA ARG A 39 -12.25 11.51 3.85
C ARG A 39 -11.02 10.65 3.52
N PRO A 40 -11.19 9.47 2.89
CA PRO A 40 -10.11 8.49 2.69
C PRO A 40 -8.91 9.03 1.89
N GLY A 41 -9.04 10.17 1.20
CA GLY A 41 -7.95 10.83 0.48
C GLY A 41 -6.92 11.58 1.34
N ARG A 42 -7.07 11.64 2.67
CA ARG A 42 -6.13 12.36 3.56
C ARG A 42 -5.00 11.51 4.12
N LEU A 43 -5.18 10.20 4.16
CA LEU A 43 -4.24 9.26 4.75
C LEU A 43 -3.24 8.77 3.71
N HIS A 44 -1.96 8.80 4.05
CA HIS A 44 -0.88 8.22 3.27
C HIS A 44 -0.14 7.24 4.16
N VAL A 45 0.09 6.03 3.66
CA VAL A 45 0.81 4.99 4.38
C VAL A 45 1.80 4.40 3.41
N VAL A 46 3.08 4.51 3.74
CA VAL A 46 4.14 3.71 3.11
C VAL A 46 4.48 2.62 4.10
N GLY A 47 4.23 1.38 3.69
CA GLY A 47 4.29 0.22 4.56
C GLY A 47 3.82 -1.01 3.82
N HIS A 48 4.51 -2.14 4.03
CA HIS A 48 4.08 -3.43 3.53
C HIS A 48 2.98 -4.01 4.46
N HIS A 49 3.34 -4.94 5.33
CA HIS A 49 2.49 -5.62 6.33
C HIS A 49 2.67 -5.05 7.74
N LEU A 50 3.53 -4.04 7.94
CA LEU A 50 3.85 -3.49 9.28
C LEU A 50 2.62 -3.01 10.05
N HIS A 51 1.52 -2.69 9.38
CA HIS A 51 0.29 -2.34 10.09
C HIS A 51 -0.31 -3.52 10.89
N LEU A 52 0.10 -4.76 10.60
CA LEU A 52 -0.38 -6.00 11.24
C LEU A 52 0.41 -6.40 12.49
N HIS A 53 1.69 -6.01 12.58
CA HIS A 53 2.58 -6.38 13.69
C HIS A 53 3.45 -5.20 14.10
N ALA A 54 3.64 -5.02 15.40
CA ALA A 54 4.55 -3.99 15.89
C ALA A 54 5.99 -4.38 15.60
N PRO A 55 6.82 -3.48 15.03
CA PRO A 55 8.24 -3.73 14.87
C PRO A 55 8.92 -3.78 16.24
N ALA A 56 10.05 -4.46 16.32
CA ALA A 56 10.87 -4.49 17.54
C ALA A 56 11.52 -3.12 17.83
N ASP A 57 11.89 -2.38 16.78
CA ASP A 57 12.44 -1.03 16.86
C ASP A 57 11.41 0.00 16.34
N PRO A 58 11.05 1.04 17.11
CA PRO A 58 10.17 2.11 16.64
C PRO A 58 10.64 2.82 15.36
N ALA A 59 11.95 2.86 15.08
CA ALA A 59 12.49 3.43 13.86
C ALA A 59 12.08 2.64 12.58
N ASP A 60 11.62 1.41 12.77
CA ASP A 60 11.18 0.52 11.70
C ASP A 60 9.67 0.53 11.48
N GLU A 61 8.95 1.42 12.16
CA GLU A 61 7.51 1.55 12.02
C GLU A 61 7.09 2.08 10.65
N ALA A 62 5.87 1.74 10.23
CA ALA A 62 5.27 2.22 9.00
C ALA A 62 5.29 3.76 8.95
N LEU A 63 5.57 4.31 7.77
CA LEU A 63 5.57 5.75 7.58
C LEU A 63 4.14 6.19 7.27
N VAL A 64 3.55 6.99 8.16
CA VAL A 64 2.15 7.41 8.08
C VAL A 64 2.05 8.92 8.11
N TRP A 65 1.19 9.46 7.24
CA TRP A 65 0.82 10.86 7.23
C TRP A 65 -0.70 11.00 7.24
N LEU A 66 -1.17 11.94 8.04
CA LEU A 66 -2.54 12.41 8.02
C LEU A 66 -2.53 13.90 7.68
N ASP A 67 -3.21 14.27 6.61
CA ASP A 67 -3.34 15.68 6.21
C ASP A 67 -2.01 16.33 5.84
N GLY A 68 -1.06 15.52 5.37
CA GLY A 68 0.30 15.96 5.06
C GLY A 68 1.23 16.04 6.27
N ALA A 69 0.70 15.93 7.50
CA ALA A 69 1.52 15.86 8.71
C ALA A 69 1.95 14.42 8.97
N ARG A 70 3.26 14.21 9.20
CA ARG A 70 3.80 12.90 9.61
C ARG A 70 3.32 12.58 11.03
N LEU A 71 2.96 11.31 11.25
CA LEU A 71 2.59 10.80 12.56
C LEU A 71 3.77 10.03 13.16
N ASP A 72 4.09 10.30 14.42
CA ASP A 72 5.18 9.63 15.14
C ASP A 72 4.67 8.56 16.12
N ASN A 73 3.37 8.58 16.45
CA ASN A 73 2.73 7.65 17.39
C ASN A 73 2.00 6.48 16.68
N VAL A 74 2.50 6.06 15.52
CA VAL A 74 1.88 5.02 14.68
C VAL A 74 1.71 3.71 15.44
N THR A 75 2.69 3.31 16.25
CA THR A 75 2.63 2.11 17.08
C THR A 75 1.41 2.10 18.01
N GLU A 76 1.16 3.22 18.69
CA GLU A 76 0.04 3.38 19.62
C GLU A 76 -1.31 3.36 18.88
N LEU A 77 -1.38 4.07 17.75
CA LEU A 77 -2.58 4.13 16.92
C LEU A 77 -2.97 2.76 16.36
N LEU A 78 -2.00 1.92 16.04
CA LEU A 78 -2.21 0.58 15.50
C LEU A 78 -2.34 -0.51 16.55
N ALA A 79 -1.99 -0.24 17.81
CA ALA A 79 -2.00 -1.24 18.89
C ALA A 79 -3.35 -1.99 19.00
N PRO A 80 -4.52 -1.33 18.98
CA PRO A 80 -5.80 -2.04 19.02
C PRO A 80 -5.99 -2.99 17.83
N HIS A 81 -5.63 -2.54 16.62
CA HIS A 81 -5.74 -3.37 15.42
C HIS A 81 -4.83 -4.59 15.48
N ARG A 82 -3.57 -4.42 15.94
CA ARG A 82 -2.57 -5.48 16.08
C ARG A 82 -2.94 -6.54 17.13
N THR A 83 -3.78 -6.18 18.10
CA THR A 83 -4.30 -7.15 19.09
C THR A 83 -5.52 -7.93 18.59
N THR A 84 -6.15 -7.49 17.50
CA THR A 84 -7.22 -8.25 16.87
C THR A 84 -6.61 -9.47 16.20
N ARG A 85 -6.78 -10.67 16.79
CA ARG A 85 -6.27 -11.93 16.20
C ARG A 85 -6.73 -12.04 14.74
N GLY A 86 -5.76 -12.00 13.84
CA GLY A 86 -5.94 -12.12 12.40
C GLY A 86 -6.74 -13.39 12.05
N GLY A 87 -7.94 -13.17 11.50
CA GLY A 87 -8.82 -14.21 10.97
C GLY A 87 -9.36 -13.78 9.60
N ARG A 88 -10.48 -14.40 9.16
CA ARG A 88 -11.18 -14.12 7.88
C ARG A 88 -11.30 -12.62 7.56
N GLY A 89 -11.48 -11.76 8.57
CA GLY A 89 -11.60 -10.32 8.40
C GLY A 89 -10.44 -9.64 7.65
N ASN A 90 -9.18 -10.08 7.83
CA ASN A 90 -8.06 -9.47 7.10
C ASN A 90 -8.08 -9.85 5.61
N ASN A 91 -8.43 -11.09 5.30
CA ASN A 91 -8.59 -11.54 3.92
C ASN A 91 -9.79 -10.89 3.25
N ASP A 92 -10.90 -10.71 3.97
CA ASP A 92 -12.11 -10.05 3.46
C ASP A 92 -11.83 -8.57 3.17
N ILE A 93 -11.13 -7.87 4.08
CA ILE A 93 -10.69 -6.48 3.86
C ILE A 93 -9.74 -6.41 2.67
N THR A 94 -8.74 -7.28 2.61
CA THR A 94 -7.76 -7.30 1.51
C THR A 94 -8.44 -7.59 0.18
N GLY A 95 -9.34 -8.57 0.12
CA GLY A 95 -10.11 -8.92 -1.06
C GLY A 95 -11.03 -7.78 -1.52
N LEU A 96 -11.70 -7.09 -0.59
CA LEU A 96 -12.53 -5.93 -0.91
C LEU A 96 -11.68 -4.78 -1.48
N LEU A 97 -10.53 -4.46 -0.87
CA LEU A 97 -9.64 -3.40 -1.34
C LEU A 97 -9.06 -3.72 -2.73
N ALA A 98 -8.66 -4.97 -2.96
CA ALA A 98 -8.20 -5.44 -4.26
C ALA A 98 -9.31 -5.35 -5.32
N ALA A 99 -10.52 -5.80 -5.01
CA ALA A 99 -11.65 -5.73 -5.92
C ALA A 99 -12.01 -4.28 -6.29
N ARG A 100 -11.96 -3.35 -5.33
CA ARG A 100 -12.16 -1.91 -5.59
C ARG A 100 -11.11 -1.34 -6.51
N ALA A 101 -9.84 -1.65 -6.29
CA ALA A 101 -8.75 -1.18 -7.15
C ALA A 101 -8.89 -1.72 -8.58
N VAL A 102 -9.17 -3.02 -8.73
CA VAL A 102 -9.42 -3.63 -10.04
C VAL A 102 -10.63 -2.99 -10.73
N ALA A 103 -11.73 -2.77 -10.01
CA ALA A 103 -12.90 -2.10 -10.56
C ALA A 103 -12.59 -0.67 -11.03
N ALA A 104 -11.82 0.10 -10.26
CA ALA A 104 -11.41 1.45 -10.65
C ALA A 104 -10.55 1.45 -11.91
N LEU A 105 -9.63 0.50 -12.04
CA LEU A 105 -8.80 0.33 -13.23
C LEU A 105 -9.63 -0.04 -14.47
N LEU A 106 -10.55 -1.00 -14.33
CA LEU A 106 -11.39 -1.47 -15.44
C LEU A 106 -12.40 -0.41 -15.91
N THR A 107 -12.93 0.39 -14.98
CA THR A 107 -13.94 1.41 -15.28
C THR A 107 -13.35 2.78 -15.61
N GLY A 108 -12.04 2.96 -15.41
CA GLY A 108 -11.38 4.26 -15.50
C GLY A 108 -11.76 5.24 -14.38
N ALA A 109 -12.45 4.77 -13.34
CA ALA A 109 -12.83 5.60 -12.20
C ALA A 109 -11.59 6.12 -11.46
N THR A 110 -11.74 7.33 -10.89
CA THR A 110 -10.70 7.89 -10.03
C THR A 110 -10.87 7.37 -8.60
N GLU A 111 -9.83 6.74 -8.07
CA GLU A 111 -9.79 6.24 -6.70
C GLU A 111 -8.44 6.58 -6.07
N GLU A 112 -8.47 7.03 -4.82
CA GLU A 112 -7.27 7.18 -3.99
C GLU A 112 -7.25 6.05 -2.98
N THR A 113 -6.20 5.25 -3.01
CA THR A 113 -6.09 4.01 -2.22
C THR A 113 -4.63 3.67 -1.94
N HIS A 114 -4.37 2.45 -1.48
CA HIS A 114 -3.05 1.89 -1.24
C HIS A 114 -2.94 0.57 -1.98
N LEU A 115 -1.81 0.35 -2.65
CA LEU A 115 -1.56 -0.88 -3.38
C LEU A 115 -0.16 -1.42 -3.05
N PRO A 116 0.00 -2.75 -2.91
CA PRO A 116 1.30 -3.38 -2.89
C PRO A 116 1.89 -3.50 -4.31
N GLY A 117 3.21 -3.58 -4.43
CA GLY A 117 3.84 -4.02 -5.68
C GLY A 117 3.69 -3.08 -6.88
N VAL A 118 3.33 -1.81 -6.64
CA VAL A 118 2.97 -0.86 -7.70
C VAL A 118 4.13 -0.65 -8.65
N ALA A 119 3.92 -0.85 -9.96
CA ALA A 119 4.95 -0.76 -10.99
C ALA A 119 6.20 -1.63 -10.71
N GLY A 120 6.05 -2.74 -9.99
CA GLY A 120 7.16 -3.62 -9.61
C GLY A 120 7.96 -3.16 -8.39
N LEU A 121 7.55 -2.06 -7.74
CA LEU A 121 8.21 -1.56 -6.53
C LEU A 121 7.93 -2.46 -5.33
N PRO A 122 8.91 -2.69 -4.43
CA PRO A 122 8.70 -3.49 -3.24
C PRO A 122 7.75 -2.80 -2.26
N GLY A 123 7.00 -3.58 -1.49
CA GLY A 123 6.18 -3.07 -0.40
C GLY A 123 4.84 -2.45 -0.84
N GLY A 124 4.34 -1.48 -0.06
CA GLY A 124 3.04 -0.84 -0.27
C GLY A 124 3.11 0.68 -0.28
N TYR A 125 2.30 1.30 -1.13
CA TYR A 125 2.31 2.74 -1.40
C TYR A 125 0.91 3.33 -1.46
N PRO A 126 0.74 4.62 -1.08
CA PRO A 126 -0.44 5.37 -1.47
C PRO A 126 -0.41 5.61 -2.98
N VAL A 127 -1.55 5.40 -3.64
CA VAL A 127 -1.71 5.57 -5.08
C VAL A 127 -2.97 6.35 -5.41
N ARG A 128 -3.00 6.85 -6.64
CA ARG A 128 -4.22 7.31 -7.32
C ARG A 128 -4.38 6.49 -8.58
N THR A 129 -5.54 5.88 -8.75
CA THR A 129 -5.96 5.33 -10.05
C THR A 129 -6.80 6.36 -10.78
N THR A 130 -6.57 6.58 -12.07
CA THR A 130 -7.40 7.46 -12.92
C THR A 130 -7.29 6.96 -14.36
N ALA A 131 -8.42 6.81 -15.04
CA ALA A 131 -8.45 6.42 -16.46
C ALA A 131 -7.66 5.13 -16.78
N GLY A 132 -7.63 4.18 -15.85
CA GLY A 132 -6.93 2.90 -16.02
C GLY A 132 -5.44 2.95 -15.67
N GLU A 133 -4.90 4.11 -15.30
CA GLU A 133 -3.50 4.26 -14.90
C GLU A 133 -3.37 4.31 -13.38
N VAL A 134 -2.22 3.87 -12.85
CA VAL A 134 -1.85 3.96 -11.43
C VAL A 134 -0.66 4.90 -11.30
N ALA A 135 -0.79 5.93 -10.46
CA ALA A 135 0.32 6.81 -10.10
C ALA A 135 0.55 6.77 -8.59
N LEU A 136 1.83 6.86 -8.17
CA LEU A 136 2.17 7.07 -6.78
C LEU A 136 1.59 8.39 -6.29
N ARG A 137 1.08 8.37 -5.06
CA ARG A 137 0.50 9.53 -4.38
C ARG A 137 1.26 9.78 -3.08
N LEU A 138 2.57 9.93 -3.18
CA LEU A 138 3.40 10.18 -1.99
C LEU A 138 3.08 11.55 -1.38
N PRO A 139 3.21 11.70 -0.05
CA PRO A 139 3.10 13.01 0.61
C PRO A 139 4.11 14.02 0.04
N LEU A 140 3.77 15.31 0.11
CA LEU A 140 4.64 16.37 -0.36
C LEU A 140 6.00 16.31 0.37
N GLY A 141 7.09 16.36 -0.40
CA GLY A 141 8.46 16.34 0.13
C GLY A 141 8.98 14.94 0.49
N VAL A 142 8.20 13.88 0.27
CA VAL A 142 8.67 12.50 0.38
C VAL A 142 9.21 12.05 -0.96
N ASP A 143 10.47 11.64 -0.98
CA ASP A 143 11.11 11.09 -2.16
C ASP A 143 10.71 9.62 -2.37
N VAL A 144 10.60 9.22 -3.65
CA VAL A 144 10.27 7.85 -4.04
C VAL A 144 11.35 6.89 -3.54
N ASP A 145 12.62 7.25 -3.69
CA ASP A 145 13.74 6.38 -3.30
C ASP A 145 13.74 6.13 -1.78
N GLN A 146 13.42 7.15 -0.98
CA GLN A 146 13.26 7.00 0.48
C GLN A 146 12.13 6.02 0.84
N ALA A 147 11.01 6.10 0.14
CA ALA A 147 9.87 5.20 0.34
C ALA A 147 10.20 3.75 -0.09
N VAL A 148 10.91 3.59 -1.21
CA VAL A 148 11.39 2.29 -1.71
C VAL A 148 12.37 1.67 -0.72
N ASP A 149 13.35 2.43 -0.22
CA ASP A 149 14.35 1.93 0.73
C ASP A 149 13.71 1.50 2.05
N ALA A 150 12.69 2.22 2.52
CA ALA A 150 11.91 1.80 3.68
C ALA A 150 11.25 0.44 3.43
N ASN A 151 10.55 0.29 2.31
CA ASN A 151 9.92 -0.97 1.92
C ASN A 151 10.91 -2.13 1.74
N ARG A 152 12.09 -1.89 1.17
CA ARG A 152 13.16 -2.90 1.05
C ARG A 152 13.61 -3.42 2.41
N ARG A 153 13.86 -2.52 3.36
CA ARG A 153 14.26 -2.90 4.73
C ARG A 153 13.20 -3.76 5.41
N TRP A 154 11.93 -3.39 5.25
CA TRP A 154 10.82 -4.16 5.86
C TRP A 154 10.63 -5.52 5.19
N ALA A 155 10.69 -5.61 3.87
CA ALA A 155 10.61 -6.88 3.14
C ALA A 155 11.72 -7.86 3.57
N MET A 156 12.96 -7.37 3.67
CA MET A 156 14.08 -8.19 4.13
C MET A 156 13.92 -8.68 5.57
N ARG A 157 13.32 -7.88 6.46
CA ARG A 157 13.03 -8.30 7.85
C ARG A 157 11.94 -9.36 7.93
N ASP A 158 10.95 -9.26 7.05
CA ASP A 158 9.93 -10.30 6.89
C ASP A 158 10.44 -11.58 6.25
N GLY A 159 11.68 -11.53 5.77
CA GLY A 159 12.44 -12.69 5.37
C GLY A 159 12.56 -12.82 3.87
N ALA A 160 11.83 -12.03 3.06
CA ALA A 160 11.91 -12.08 1.60
C ALA A 160 11.72 -10.71 0.94
N LEU A 161 12.58 -10.39 -0.02
CA LEU A 161 12.47 -9.25 -0.93
C LEU A 161 12.27 -9.77 -2.35
N VAL A 162 11.34 -9.18 -3.08
CA VAL A 162 11.19 -9.39 -4.52
C VAL A 162 11.61 -8.12 -5.25
N GLU A 163 12.66 -8.22 -6.05
CA GLU A 163 13.23 -7.10 -6.80
C GLU A 163 13.94 -7.62 -8.04
N ASP A 164 13.84 -6.89 -9.16
CA ASP A 164 14.46 -7.23 -10.44
C ASP A 164 14.16 -8.67 -10.92
N GLY A 165 12.93 -9.14 -10.65
CA GLY A 165 12.51 -10.49 -11.01
C GLY A 165 13.19 -11.60 -10.19
N GLN A 166 13.82 -11.26 -9.06
CA GLN A 166 14.44 -12.20 -8.13
C GLN A 166 13.77 -12.14 -6.76
N VAL A 167 13.57 -13.30 -6.16
CA VAL A 167 13.24 -13.44 -4.74
C VAL A 167 14.55 -13.62 -4.00
N ARG A 168 14.82 -12.78 -2.99
CA ARG A 168 15.99 -12.87 -2.11
C ARG A 168 15.54 -13.07 -0.68
N PHE A 169 16.24 -13.91 0.04
CA PHE A 169 15.94 -14.19 1.44
C PHE A 169 16.85 -13.42 2.40
N GLY A 170 16.31 -13.06 3.57
CA GLY A 170 17.11 -12.51 4.66
C GLY A 170 18.07 -13.54 5.27
N PRO A 171 19.09 -13.10 6.03
CA PRO A 171 20.09 -14.00 6.62
C PRO A 171 19.49 -15.12 7.48
N ALA A 172 18.44 -14.80 8.25
CA ALA A 172 17.75 -15.78 9.08
C ALA A 172 17.09 -16.89 8.26
N VAL A 173 16.40 -16.52 7.17
CA VAL A 173 15.74 -17.48 6.26
C VAL A 173 16.78 -18.30 5.50
N THR A 174 17.84 -17.64 5.00
CA THR A 174 18.96 -18.29 4.31
C THR A 174 19.62 -19.35 5.21
N GLY A 175 19.94 -18.99 6.45
CA GLY A 175 20.55 -19.92 7.42
C GLY A 175 19.65 -21.10 7.79
N ALA A 176 18.34 -20.87 7.89
CA ALA A 176 17.37 -21.94 8.14
C ALA A 176 17.15 -22.86 6.93
N LEU A 177 17.18 -22.31 5.71
CA LEU A 177 16.97 -23.07 4.47
C LEU A 177 18.21 -23.83 4.02
N ALA A 178 19.42 -23.30 4.23
CA ALA A 178 20.67 -23.93 3.77
C ALA A 178 20.77 -25.44 4.09
N PRO A 179 20.50 -25.92 5.32
CA PRO A 179 20.57 -27.36 5.61
C PRO A 179 19.36 -28.17 5.11
N LEU A 180 18.24 -27.54 4.77
CA LEU A 180 16.95 -28.21 4.50
C LEU A 180 16.58 -28.22 3.02
N LEU A 181 16.93 -27.16 2.30
CA LEU A 181 16.56 -26.89 0.92
C LEU A 181 17.61 -25.95 0.27
N PRO A 182 18.86 -26.41 0.09
CA PRO A 182 19.99 -25.58 -0.32
C PRO A 182 19.78 -24.90 -1.69
N ALA A 183 19.08 -25.57 -2.62
CA ALA A 183 18.80 -25.04 -3.96
C ALA A 183 18.00 -23.72 -3.97
N TYR A 184 17.35 -23.38 -2.85
CA TYR A 184 16.55 -22.17 -2.70
C TYR A 184 17.06 -21.25 -1.58
N ALA A 185 18.14 -21.60 -0.88
CA ALA A 185 18.59 -20.87 0.30
C ALA A 185 18.98 -19.42 -0.02
N ASP A 186 19.60 -19.19 -1.18
CA ASP A 186 20.02 -17.86 -1.63
C ASP A 186 18.92 -17.12 -2.42
N GLY A 187 17.70 -17.68 -2.46
CA GLY A 187 16.59 -17.17 -3.26
C GLY A 187 16.44 -17.87 -4.61
N PHE A 188 15.60 -17.31 -5.47
CA PHE A 188 15.26 -17.88 -6.78
C PHE A 188 14.62 -16.83 -7.70
N ALA A 189 14.59 -17.11 -9.01
CA ALA A 189 13.91 -16.24 -9.97
C ALA A 189 12.40 -16.20 -9.70
N ALA A 190 11.79 -15.01 -9.66
CA ALA A 190 10.36 -14.84 -9.39
C ALA A 190 9.47 -15.61 -10.39
N GLY A 191 9.94 -15.80 -11.63
CA GLY A 191 9.25 -16.64 -12.63
C GLY A 191 9.17 -18.12 -12.26
N SER A 192 10.04 -18.62 -11.39
CA SER A 192 10.08 -20.01 -10.91
C SER A 192 9.24 -20.22 -9.64
N VAL A 193 8.35 -19.28 -9.29
CA VAL A 193 7.55 -19.33 -8.04
C VAL A 193 6.74 -20.62 -7.92
N THR A 194 6.24 -21.18 -9.01
CA THR A 194 5.46 -22.44 -9.00
C THR A 194 6.34 -23.62 -8.57
N GLU A 195 7.54 -23.73 -9.12
CA GLU A 195 8.50 -24.80 -8.78
C GLU A 195 9.00 -24.65 -7.35
N ALA A 196 9.35 -23.42 -6.95
CA ALA A 196 9.72 -23.11 -5.58
C ALA A 196 8.59 -23.49 -4.62
N THR A 197 7.36 -23.08 -4.90
CA THR A 197 6.19 -23.40 -4.08
C THR A 197 6.02 -24.91 -3.88
N ALA A 198 6.17 -25.71 -4.94
CA ALA A 198 6.13 -27.16 -4.84
C ALA A 198 7.24 -27.72 -3.93
N ALA A 199 8.47 -27.22 -4.06
CA ALA A 199 9.60 -27.63 -3.22
C ALA A 199 9.39 -27.28 -1.73
N PHE A 200 8.91 -26.07 -1.44
CA PHE A 200 8.60 -25.63 -0.07
C PHE A 200 7.44 -26.43 0.54
N HIS A 201 6.42 -26.79 -0.24
CA HIS A 201 5.35 -27.68 0.21
C HIS A 201 5.87 -29.07 0.56
N ALA A 202 6.68 -29.68 -0.31
CA ALA A 202 7.28 -30.98 -0.03
C ALA A 202 8.15 -30.96 1.23
N LEU A 203 8.95 -29.90 1.42
CA LEU A 203 9.73 -29.68 2.64
C LEU A 203 8.82 -29.62 3.87
N ARG A 204 7.75 -28.82 3.82
CA ARG A 204 6.80 -28.66 4.92
C ARG A 204 6.17 -29.99 5.33
N GLU A 205 5.72 -30.81 4.38
CA GLU A 205 5.12 -32.11 4.69
C GLU A 205 6.13 -33.08 5.32
N ARG A 206 7.38 -33.08 4.84
CA ARG A 206 8.47 -33.87 5.46
C ARG A 206 8.76 -33.43 6.90
N LEU A 207 8.86 -32.14 7.18
CA LEU A 207 9.13 -31.64 8.54
C LEU A 207 7.97 -31.97 9.50
N ARG A 208 6.72 -31.92 9.01
CA ARG A 208 5.53 -32.27 9.79
C ARG A 208 5.48 -33.75 10.14
N SER A 209 5.86 -34.64 9.23
CA SER A 209 5.86 -36.09 9.52
C SER A 209 6.96 -36.46 10.52
N GLN A 210 8.12 -35.80 10.45
CA GLN A 210 9.21 -35.99 11.41
C GLN A 210 8.85 -35.50 12.83
N ALA A 211 8.09 -34.41 12.95
CA ALA A 211 7.66 -33.89 14.26
C ALA A 211 6.56 -34.73 14.93
N ALA A 212 5.90 -35.62 14.18
CA ALA A 212 4.84 -36.49 14.67
C ALA A 212 5.34 -37.90 15.06
N SER A 213 6.63 -38.18 14.89
CA SER A 213 7.31 -39.44 15.26
C SER A 213 8.15 -39.25 16.51
#